data_AF-A0A1G1G658-F1
#
_entry.id   AF-A0A1G1G658-F1
#
_cell.length_a   1.000
_cell.length_b   1.000
_cell.length_c   1.000
_cell.angle_alpha   90.00
_cell.angle_beta   90.00
_cell.angle_gamma   90.00
#
_symmetry.space_group_name_H-M   'P 1'
#
loop_
_entity.id
_entity.type
_entity.pdbx_description
1 polymer ?
#
loop_
_entity_poly.entity_id
_entity_poly.type
_entity_poly.pdbx_seq_one_letter_code
_entity_poly.pdbx_strand_id
1 'polypeptide(L)'
;MRMKQYLRIVVLFVVAVVLLLVFTVFRKASAPESSIIAGEKKKIEASLDKNRTKDPIYAAGVQEKLRLLDYRIAVAYNKENKPDDAITVLQKLIAQEESKSAGARRSASYEKEANYYEALQAAYALKHDDAGAERANDRRRQAAARAEEAKKKERLEDGRSVGINGE
;
A
#
# COMPACT_ATOMS: atom_id res chain seq x y z
N MET A 1 -29.35 -55.36 5.19
CA MET A 1 -28.35 -54.37 5.67
C MET A 1 -28.74 -53.92 7.06
N ARG A 2 -27.86 -54.08 8.07
CA ARG A 2 -28.18 -53.76 9.47
C ARG A 2 -28.29 -52.23 9.62
N MET A 3 -29.36 -51.74 10.24
CA MET A 3 -29.66 -50.32 10.50
C MET A 3 -28.47 -49.50 11.05
N LYS A 4 -27.55 -50.17 11.76
CA LYS A 4 -26.28 -49.61 12.26
C LYS A 4 -25.28 -49.18 11.16
N GLN A 5 -25.29 -49.79 9.98
CA GLN A 5 -24.44 -49.38 8.84
C GLN A 5 -24.96 -48.11 8.19
N TYR A 6 -26.28 -47.95 8.03
CA TYR A 6 -26.87 -46.72 7.49
C TYR A 6 -26.58 -45.51 8.38
N LEU A 7 -26.72 -45.66 9.70
CA LEU A 7 -26.41 -44.58 10.64
C LEU A 7 -24.95 -44.11 10.54
N ARG A 8 -24.00 -45.04 10.37
CA ARG A 8 -22.57 -44.70 10.20
C ARG A 8 -22.30 -43.94 8.90
N ILE A 9 -22.95 -44.34 7.80
CA ILE A 9 -22.82 -43.66 6.50
C ILE A 9 -23.41 -42.24 6.57
N VAL A 10 -24.57 -42.08 7.19
CA VAL A 10 -25.21 -40.76 7.35
C VAL A 10 -24.35 -39.84 8.21
N VAL A 11 -23.80 -40.33 9.32
CA VAL A 11 -22.90 -39.54 10.19
C VAL A 11 -21.64 -39.11 9.43
N LEU A 12 -21.02 -39.99 8.64
CA LEU A 12 -19.87 -39.64 7.80
C LEU A 12 -20.23 -38.55 6.77
N PHE A 13 -21.40 -38.65 6.15
CA PHE A 13 -21.85 -37.65 5.17
C PHE A 13 -22.09 -36.29 5.82
N VAL A 14 -22.73 -36.27 6.99
CA VAL A 14 -22.96 -35.02 7.75
C VAL A 14 -21.63 -34.39 8.17
N VAL A 15 -20.67 -35.18 8.66
CA VAL A 15 -19.33 -34.68 9.00
C VAL A 15 -18.61 -34.11 7.77
N ALA A 16 -18.68 -34.79 6.62
CA ALA A 16 -18.09 -34.30 5.38
C ALA A 16 -18.72 -32.97 4.91
N VAL A 17 -20.05 -32.84 5.00
CA VAL A 17 -20.77 -31.60 4.66
C VAL A 17 -20.41 -30.47 5.61
N VAL A 18 -20.29 -30.74 6.92
CA VAL A 18 -19.86 -29.74 7.91
C VAL A 18 -18.43 -29.29 7.63
N LEU A 19 -17.50 -30.21 7.34
CA LEU A 19 -16.13 -29.86 6.97
C LEU A 19 -16.07 -29.00 5.69
N LEU A 20 -16.90 -29.31 4.69
CA LEU A 20 -17.05 -28.50 3.48
C LEU A 20 -17.58 -27.09 3.77
N LEU A 21 -18.57 -26.97 4.65
CA LEU A 21 -19.10 -25.68 5.09
C LEU A 21 -18.07 -24.86 5.87
N VAL A 22 -17.35 -25.48 6.81
CA VAL A 22 -16.27 -24.82 7.53
C VAL A 22 -15.18 -24.36 6.58
N PHE A 23 -14.77 -25.20 5.62
CA PHE A 23 -13.75 -24.84 4.63
C PHE A 23 -14.20 -23.68 3.72
N THR A 24 -15.46 -23.66 3.28
CA THR A 24 -16.00 -22.59 2.43
C THR A 24 -16.15 -21.26 3.17
N VAL A 25 -16.55 -21.29 4.45
CA VAL A 25 -16.61 -20.10 5.30
C VAL A 25 -15.20 -19.58 5.60
N PHE A 26 -14.27 -20.46 5.94
CA PHE A 26 -12.86 -20.08 6.16
C PHE A 26 -12.27 -19.41 4.92
N ARG A 27 -12.49 -19.98 3.73
CA ARG A 27 -11.95 -19.45 2.48
C ARG A 27 -12.49 -18.05 2.12
N LYS A 28 -13.72 -17.71 2.53
CA LYS A 28 -14.28 -16.35 2.34
C LYS A 28 -13.81 -15.37 3.40
N ALA A 29 -13.66 -15.81 4.65
CA ALA A 29 -13.14 -14.98 5.74
C ALA A 29 -11.62 -14.72 5.62
N SER A 30 -10.89 -15.59 4.92
CA SER A 30 -9.44 -15.51 4.74
C SER A 30 -9.01 -14.84 3.44
N ALA A 31 -9.86 -14.02 2.81
CA ALA A 31 -9.45 -13.26 1.63
C ALA A 31 -8.28 -12.34 2.03
N PRO A 32 -7.11 -12.44 1.38
CA PRO A 32 -5.95 -11.63 1.75
C PRO A 32 -6.28 -10.13 1.65
N GLU A 33 -5.90 -9.31 2.64
CA GLU A 33 -6.16 -7.87 2.69
C GLU A 33 -5.68 -7.19 1.39
N SER A 34 -4.53 -7.64 0.86
CA SER A 34 -3.95 -7.18 -0.41
C SER A 34 -4.92 -7.37 -1.59
N SER A 35 -5.65 -8.49 -1.63
CA SER A 35 -6.59 -8.81 -2.71
C SER A 35 -7.86 -7.94 -2.67
N ILE A 36 -8.32 -7.58 -1.47
CA ILE A 36 -9.46 -6.69 -1.28
C ILE A 36 -9.10 -5.29 -1.78
N ILE A 37 -7.94 -4.78 -1.37
CA ILE A 37 -7.46 -3.46 -1.77
C ILE A 37 -7.16 -3.42 -3.28
N ALA A 38 -6.59 -4.49 -3.84
CA ALA A 38 -6.39 -4.60 -5.30
C ALA A 38 -7.73 -4.57 -6.06
N GLY A 39 -8.79 -5.18 -5.49
CA GLY A 39 -10.15 -5.08 -6.00
C GLY A 39 -10.69 -3.65 -6.00
N GLU A 40 -10.46 -2.89 -4.93
CA GLU A 40 -10.81 -1.47 -4.86
C GLU A 40 -10.07 -0.64 -5.92
N LYS A 41 -8.76 -0.85 -6.05
CA LYS A 41 -7.94 -0.19 -7.07
C LYS A 41 -8.48 -0.45 -8.47
N LYS A 42 -8.77 -1.70 -8.81
CA LYS A 42 -9.32 -2.09 -10.11
C LYS A 42 -10.68 -1.44 -10.38
N LYS A 43 -11.55 -1.31 -9.36
CA LYS A 43 -12.83 -0.60 -9.50
C LYS A 43 -12.63 0.87 -9.81
N ILE A 44 -11.70 1.53 -9.12
CA ILE A 44 -11.37 2.94 -9.40
C ILE A 44 -10.85 3.08 -10.83
N GLU A 45 -9.86 2.27 -11.23
CA GLU A 45 -9.31 2.28 -12.59
C GLU A 45 -10.37 2.05 -13.67
N ALA A 46 -11.31 1.12 -13.43
CA ALA A 46 -12.41 0.85 -14.34
C ALA A 46 -13.44 2.00 -14.40
N SER A 47 -13.60 2.75 -13.31
CA SER A 47 -14.53 3.89 -13.21
C SER A 47 -13.95 5.22 -13.73
N LEU A 48 -12.71 5.22 -14.23
CA LEU A 48 -12.07 6.45 -14.70
C LEU A 48 -12.75 7.01 -15.93
N ASP A 49 -13.20 8.27 -15.82
CA ASP A 49 -13.61 9.07 -16.96
C ASP A 49 -12.40 9.44 -17.83
N LYS A 50 -12.25 8.72 -18.95
CA LYS A 50 -11.15 8.89 -19.92
C LYS A 50 -11.11 10.27 -20.58
N ASN A 51 -12.21 11.02 -20.57
CA ASN A 51 -12.22 12.38 -21.10
C ASN A 51 -11.66 13.35 -20.06
N ARG A 52 -12.01 13.16 -18.78
CA ARG A 52 -11.49 13.96 -17.67
C ARG A 52 -10.05 13.63 -17.30
N THR A 53 -9.49 12.48 -17.69
CA THR A 53 -8.06 12.20 -17.49
C THR A 53 -7.13 13.15 -18.25
N LYS A 54 -7.66 13.97 -19.17
CA LYS A 54 -6.91 15.06 -19.81
C LYS A 54 -6.80 16.32 -18.94
N ASP A 55 -7.67 16.48 -17.95
CA ASP A 55 -7.59 17.55 -16.96
C ASP A 55 -6.46 17.21 -15.96
N PRO A 56 -5.41 18.05 -15.87
CA PRO A 56 -4.25 17.77 -15.03
C PRO A 56 -4.59 17.69 -13.54
N ILE A 57 -5.59 18.44 -13.06
CA ILE A 57 -5.99 18.44 -11.65
C ILE A 57 -6.71 17.12 -11.32
N TYR A 58 -7.65 16.72 -12.19
CA TYR A 58 -8.34 15.44 -12.05
C TYR A 58 -7.38 14.27 -12.13
N ALA A 59 -6.47 14.27 -13.13
CA ALA A 59 -5.48 13.23 -13.32
C ALA A 59 -4.53 13.11 -12.11
N ALA A 60 -4.05 14.24 -11.58
CA ALA A 60 -3.20 14.25 -10.39
C ALA A 60 -3.91 13.69 -9.15
N GLY A 61 -5.17 14.09 -8.92
CA GLY A 61 -5.95 13.61 -7.78
C GLY A 61 -6.25 12.11 -7.86
N VAL A 62 -6.56 11.58 -9.05
CA VAL A 62 -6.75 10.14 -9.27
C VAL A 62 -5.44 9.39 -9.07
N GLN A 63 -4.34 9.86 -9.65
CA GLN A 63 -3.04 9.20 -9.56
C GLN A 63 -2.57 9.12 -8.10
N GLU A 64 -2.81 10.16 -7.32
CA GLU A 64 -2.51 10.17 -5.88
C GLU A 64 -3.31 9.10 -5.12
N LYS A 65 -4.61 8.98 -5.40
CA LYS A 65 -5.45 7.91 -4.82
C LYS A 65 -4.96 6.52 -5.19
N LEU A 66 -4.60 6.30 -6.47
CA LEU A 66 -4.08 5.01 -6.93
C LEU A 66 -2.72 4.69 -6.27
N ARG A 67 -1.84 5.68 -6.08
CA ARG A 67 -0.59 5.51 -5.33
C ARG A 67 -0.82 5.13 -3.87
N LEU A 68 -1.78 5.78 -3.21
CA LEU A 68 -2.13 5.43 -1.83
C LEU A 68 -2.61 3.96 -1.73
N LEU A 69 -3.40 3.51 -2.71
CA LEU A 69 -3.82 2.10 -2.77
C LEU A 69 -2.64 1.16 -3.04
N ASP A 70 -1.71 1.51 -3.93
CA ASP A 70 -0.49 0.73 -4.15
C ASP A 70 0.34 0.60 -2.86
N TYR A 71 0.49 1.69 -2.10
CA TYR A 71 1.19 1.65 -0.81
C TYR A 71 0.47 0.73 0.19
N ARG A 72 -0.87 0.84 0.29
CA ARG A 72 -1.67 -0.04 1.18
C ARG A 72 -1.57 -1.51 0.77
N ILE A 73 -1.54 -1.81 -0.54
CA ILE A 73 -1.34 -3.17 -1.05
C ILE A 73 0.04 -3.70 -0.61
N ALA A 74 1.10 -2.90 -0.72
CA ALA A 74 2.42 -3.32 -0.29
C ALA A 74 2.51 -3.58 1.23
N VAL A 75 1.89 -2.73 2.05
CA VAL A 75 1.81 -2.95 3.49
C VAL A 75 1.02 -4.23 3.80
N ALA A 76 -0.07 -4.50 3.08
CA ALA A 76 -0.82 -5.74 3.23
C ALA A 76 0.02 -6.97 2.82
N TYR A 77 0.82 -6.88 1.75
CA TYR A 77 1.76 -7.95 1.39
C TYR A 77 2.78 -8.24 2.49
N ASN A 78 3.30 -7.22 3.17
CA ASN A 78 4.15 -7.45 4.35
C ASN A 78 3.41 -8.22 5.45
N LYS A 79 2.18 -7.82 5.80
CA LYS A 79 1.36 -8.54 6.80
C LYS A 79 1.05 -9.99 6.41
N GLU A 80 0.97 -10.25 5.11
CA GLU A 80 0.70 -11.57 4.53
C GLU A 80 1.96 -12.43 4.34
N ASN A 81 3.12 -11.99 4.82
CA ASN A 81 4.42 -12.64 4.60
C ASN A 81 4.76 -12.83 3.10
N LYS A 82 4.43 -11.83 2.27
CA LYS A 82 4.78 -11.77 0.84
C LYS A 82 5.77 -10.62 0.58
N PRO A 83 6.99 -10.67 1.12
CA PRO A 83 7.91 -9.55 1.06
C PRO A 83 8.39 -9.22 -0.36
N ASP A 84 8.49 -10.19 -1.28
CA ASP A 84 8.91 -9.92 -2.66
C ASP A 84 7.91 -9.06 -3.42
N ASP A 85 6.61 -9.33 -3.24
CA ASP A 85 5.54 -8.53 -3.84
C ASP A 85 5.53 -7.11 -3.23
N ALA A 86 5.72 -7.01 -1.91
CA ALA A 86 5.82 -5.72 -1.23
C ALA A 86 7.01 -4.90 -1.74
N ILE A 87 8.21 -5.50 -1.82
CA ILE A 87 9.44 -4.86 -2.31
C ILE A 87 9.22 -4.32 -3.72
N THR A 88 8.63 -5.11 -4.61
CA THR A 88 8.37 -4.72 -6.00
C THR A 88 7.49 -3.46 -6.08
N VAL A 89 6.39 -3.44 -5.33
CA VAL A 89 5.47 -2.28 -5.32
C VAL A 89 6.14 -1.05 -4.67
N LEU A 90 6.86 -1.23 -3.57
CA LEU A 90 7.51 -0.15 -2.83
C LEU A 90 8.65 0.49 -3.63
N GLN A 91 9.51 -0.31 -4.27
CA GLN A 91 10.58 0.20 -5.13
C GLN A 91 10.01 1.02 -6.30
N LYS A 92 8.89 0.56 -6.89
CA LYS A 92 8.19 1.31 -7.93
C LYS A 92 7.68 2.65 -7.40
N LEU A 93 7.08 2.69 -6.21
CA LEU A 93 6.58 3.93 -5.58
C LEU A 93 7.71 4.90 -5.24
N ILE A 94 8.84 4.41 -4.74
CA ILE A 94 10.05 5.19 -4.44
C ILE A 94 10.59 5.83 -5.72
N ALA A 95 10.86 5.03 -6.76
CA ALA A 95 11.35 5.55 -8.06
C ALA A 95 10.40 6.60 -8.65
N GLN A 96 9.11 6.46 -8.39
CA GLN A 96 8.04 7.36 -8.80
C GLN A 96 7.97 8.67 -8.00
N GLU A 97 8.45 8.71 -6.76
CA GLU A 97 8.62 9.95 -6.00
C GLU A 97 9.96 10.61 -6.32
N GLU A 98 11.02 9.82 -6.51
CA GLU A 98 12.34 10.32 -6.91
C GLU A 98 12.30 10.96 -8.30
N SER A 99 11.60 10.36 -9.27
CA SER A 99 11.51 10.89 -10.65
C SER A 99 10.64 12.15 -10.81
N LYS A 100 9.81 12.50 -9.82
CA LYS A 100 9.03 13.75 -9.82
C LYS A 100 9.89 15.00 -9.55
N SER A 101 11.21 14.85 -9.42
CA SER A 101 12.17 15.91 -9.06
C SER A 101 12.45 16.96 -10.15
N ALA A 102 11.62 17.11 -11.18
CA ALA A 102 11.77 18.18 -12.17
C ALA A 102 11.47 19.58 -11.60
N GLY A 103 10.95 19.67 -10.36
CA GLY A 103 10.77 20.91 -9.60
C GLY A 103 11.09 20.71 -8.11
N ALA A 104 10.99 21.79 -7.32
CA ALA A 104 11.19 21.73 -5.87
C ALA A 104 10.19 20.75 -5.23
N ARG A 105 10.69 19.63 -4.71
CA ARG A 105 9.85 18.64 -4.01
C ARG A 105 9.35 19.24 -2.71
N ARG A 106 8.03 19.15 -2.50
CA ARG A 106 7.39 19.55 -1.26
C ARG A 106 7.68 18.58 -0.13
N SER A 107 7.60 19.05 1.11
CA SER A 107 7.76 18.26 2.32
C SER A 107 6.96 16.95 2.30
N ALA A 108 5.68 17.02 1.90
CA ALA A 108 4.79 15.87 1.81
C ALA A 108 5.29 14.76 0.86
N SER A 109 6.06 15.08 -0.19
CA SER A 109 6.64 14.05 -1.08
C SER A 109 7.77 13.30 -0.38
N TYR A 110 8.61 13.99 0.39
CA TYR A 110 9.67 13.36 1.17
C TYR A 110 9.12 12.53 2.34
N GLU A 111 8.03 12.96 2.97
CA GLU A 111 7.35 12.16 4.00
C GLU A 111 6.80 10.85 3.44
N LYS A 112 6.17 10.90 2.25
CA LYS A 112 5.70 9.67 1.58
C LYS A 112 6.86 8.73 1.25
N GLU A 113 7.96 9.27 0.71
CA GLU A 113 9.15 8.48 0.44
C GLU A 113 9.71 7.81 1.71
N ALA A 114 9.75 8.54 2.83
CA ALA A 114 10.16 7.98 4.12
C ALA A 114 9.23 6.82 4.56
N ASN A 115 7.91 6.98 4.43
CA ASN A 115 6.95 5.91 4.75
C ASN A 115 7.14 4.68 3.84
N TYR A 116 7.47 4.88 2.56
CA TYR A 116 7.76 3.78 1.65
C TYR A 116 9.02 3.02 2.05
N TYR A 117 10.08 3.74 2.45
CA TYR A 117 11.30 3.11 2.95
C TYR A 117 11.10 2.37 4.29
N GLU A 118 10.23 2.87 5.16
CA GLU A 118 9.85 2.16 6.39
C GLU A 118 9.17 0.81 6.08
N ALA A 119 8.19 0.81 5.17
CA ALA A 119 7.56 -0.43 4.73
C ALA A 119 8.55 -1.36 4.00
N LEU A 120 9.52 -0.78 3.27
CA LEU A 120 10.55 -1.55 2.55
C LEU A 120 11.52 -2.21 3.52
N GLN A 121 11.91 -1.51 4.59
CA GLN A 121 12.71 -2.07 5.68
C GLN A 121 11.99 -3.29 6.29
N ALA A 122 10.69 -3.18 6.59
CA ALA A 122 9.92 -4.29 7.11
C ALA A 122 9.89 -5.49 6.14
N ALA A 123 9.77 -5.22 4.83
CA ALA A 123 9.80 -6.27 3.82
C ALA A 123 11.17 -6.99 3.76
N TYR A 124 12.28 -6.25 3.83
CA TYR A 124 13.62 -6.85 3.89
C TYR A 124 13.86 -7.65 5.18
N ALA A 125 13.37 -7.16 6.32
CA ALA A 125 13.45 -7.88 7.59
C ALA A 125 12.72 -9.23 7.53
N LEU A 126 11.54 -9.29 6.89
CA LEU A 126 10.82 -10.55 6.65
C LEU A 126 11.59 -11.52 5.75
N LYS A 127 12.49 -11.02 4.90
CA LYS A 127 13.39 -11.85 4.08
C LYS A 127 14.69 -12.22 4.79
N HIS A 128 14.91 -11.74 6.01
CA HIS A 128 16.21 -11.83 6.70
C HIS A 128 17.35 -11.19 5.89
N ASP A 129 17.06 -10.13 5.12
CA ASP A 129 18.06 -9.32 4.42
C ASP A 129 18.41 -8.09 5.25
N ASP A 130 19.30 -8.28 6.24
CA ASP A 130 19.70 -7.21 7.18
C ASP A 130 20.34 -6.02 6.44
N ALA A 131 21.16 -6.29 5.42
CA ALA A 131 21.79 -5.25 4.62
C ALA A 131 20.77 -4.46 3.78
N GLY A 132 19.72 -5.11 3.28
CA GLY A 132 18.58 -4.44 2.65
C GLY A 132 17.80 -3.57 3.64
N ALA A 133 17.52 -4.11 4.83
CA ALA A 133 16.78 -3.41 5.87
C ALA A 133 17.53 -2.17 6.40
N GLU A 134 18.84 -2.28 6.63
CA GLU A 134 19.68 -1.16 7.07
C GLU A 134 19.73 -0.06 6.00
N ARG A 135 19.98 -0.42 4.73
CA ARG A 135 19.95 0.55 3.62
C ARG A 135 18.60 1.26 3.51
N ALA A 136 17.49 0.54 3.67
CA ALA A 136 16.16 1.14 3.64
C ALA A 136 15.96 2.12 4.81
N ASN A 137 16.40 1.78 6.03
CA ASN A 137 16.33 2.67 7.18
C ASN A 137 17.19 3.93 7.02
N ASP A 138 18.39 3.82 6.46
CA ASP A 138 19.23 4.99 6.19
C ASP A 138 18.58 5.93 5.17
N ARG A 139 18.01 5.38 4.10
CA ARG A 139 17.26 6.17 3.11
C ARG A 139 16.02 6.81 3.71
N ARG A 140 15.29 6.11 4.59
CA ARG A 140 14.18 6.66 5.35
C ARG A 140 14.61 7.88 6.17
N ARG A 141 15.72 7.80 6.90
CA ARG A 141 16.27 8.91 7.70
C ARG A 141 16.63 10.10 6.81
N GLN A 142 17.27 9.86 5.66
CA GLN A 142 17.60 10.91 4.70
C GLN A 142 16.35 11.59 4.14
N ALA A 143 15.32 10.82 3.76
CA ALA A 143 14.05 11.35 3.28
C ALA A 143 13.34 12.18 4.38
N ALA A 144 13.30 11.69 5.62
CA ALA A 144 12.72 12.42 6.75
C ALA A 144 13.46 13.74 7.04
N ALA A 145 14.80 13.74 7.01
CA ALA A 145 15.59 14.96 7.18
C ALA A 145 15.27 15.99 6.08
N ARG A 146 15.19 15.56 4.82
CA ARG A 146 14.79 16.42 3.69
C ARG A 146 13.36 16.93 3.82
N ALA A 147 12.44 16.13 4.36
CA ALA A 147 11.07 16.56 4.64
C ALA A 147 11.05 17.73 5.62
N GLU A 148 11.80 17.63 6.72
CA GLU A 148 11.88 18.69 7.73
C GLU A 148 12.55 19.97 7.19
N GLU A 149 13.60 19.84 6.38
CA GLU A 149 14.20 20.98 5.69
C GLU A 149 13.22 21.64 4.71
N ALA A 150 12.47 20.86 3.95
CA ALA A 150 11.46 21.36 3.03
C ALA A 150 10.32 22.06 3.78
N LYS A 151 9.82 21.51 4.91
CA LYS A 151 8.82 22.17 5.76
C LYS A 151 9.28 23.53 6.24
N LYS A 152 10.56 23.65 6.65
CA LYS A 152 11.12 24.93 7.09
C LYS A 152 11.12 25.95 5.96
N LYS A 153 11.50 25.55 4.74
CA LYS A 153 11.47 26.43 3.56
C LYS A 153 10.04 26.85 3.19
N GLU A 154 9.12 25.90 3.15
CA GLU A 154 7.69 26.16 2.86
C GLU A 154 7.09 27.14 3.87
N ARG A 155 7.36 26.98 5.17
CA ARG A 155 6.91 27.93 6.21
C ARG A 155 7.47 29.34 6.02
N LEU A 156 8.72 29.47 5.56
CA LEU A 156 9.34 30.77 5.30
C LEU A 156 8.72 31.45 4.06
N GLU A 157 8.35 30.67 3.04
CA GLU A 157 7.67 31.15 1.84
C GLU A 157 6.22 31.58 2.16
N ASP A 158 5.49 30.76 2.91
CA ASP A 158 4.13 31.09 3.36
C ASP A 158 4.13 32.32 4.26
N GLY A 159 5.09 32.43 5.19
CA GLY A 159 5.24 33.60 6.07
C GLY A 159 5.61 34.89 5.30
N ARG A 160 6.35 34.79 4.20
CA ARG A 160 6.62 35.94 3.30
C ARG A 160 5.40 36.37 2.50
N SER A 161 4.52 35.44 2.13
CA SER A 161 3.32 35.75 1.35
C SER A 161 2.29 36.60 2.10
N VAL A 162 2.29 36.55 3.44
CA VAL A 162 1.39 37.34 4.30
C VAL A 162 1.93 38.75 4.56
N GLY A 163 3.24 38.99 4.47
CA GLY A 163 3.87 40.27 4.81
C GLY A 163 3.92 41.32 3.68
N ILE A 164 3.51 40.98 2.45
CA ILE A 164 3.68 41.86 1.27
C ILE A 164 2.37 42.60 0.88
N ASN A 165 1.22 42.25 1.48
CA ASN A 165 -0.07 42.95 1.24
C ASN A 165 -0.48 43.86 2.41
N GLY A 166 0.48 44.31 3.23
CA GLY A 166 0.24 45.02 4.48
C GLY A 166 0.81 46.45 4.54
N GLU A 167 0.96 47.13 3.40
CA GLU A 167 1.21 48.58 3.34
C GLU A 167 0.26 49.26 2.34
#